data_AF-M3PUN7-F1
#
_entry.id   AF-M3PUN7-F1
#
_cell.length_a   1.000
_cell.length_b   1.000
_cell.length_c   1.000
_cell.angle_alpha   90.00
_cell.angle_beta   90.00
_cell.angle_gamma   90.00
#
_symmetry.space_group_name_H-M   'P 1'
#
loop_
_entity.id
_entity.type
_entity.pdbx_description
1 polymer ?
#
loop_
_entity_poly.entity_id
_entity_poly.type
_entity_poly.pdbx_seq_one_letter_code
_entity_poly.pdbx_strand_id
1 'polypeptide(L)'
;MLETPFTLPSFKGEQISLFSLDLKAQFTSKNLKYPLKNLRLKTLFSGSLNEATDHFFSLNSEPKSVVLVYQKLASLYKFAKFYNNSPYCLKRFFLVE
;
A
#
# COMPACT_ATOMS: atom_id res chain seq x y z
N MET A 1 -6.27 -3.92 6.76
CA MET A 1 -6.81 -2.55 6.55
C MET A 1 -5.98 -1.59 7.39
N LEU A 2 -5.83 -0.34 6.95
CA LEU A 2 -4.95 0.65 7.58
C LEU A 2 -5.66 2.00 7.69
N GLU A 3 -5.41 2.73 8.77
CA GLU A 3 -5.89 4.10 8.94
C GLU A 3 -4.87 5.09 8.33
N THR A 4 -5.35 6.10 7.63
CA THR A 4 -4.50 7.18 7.11
C THR A 4 -4.13 8.22 8.19
N PRO A 5 -2.95 8.84 8.13
CA PRO A 5 -1.90 8.62 7.14
C PRO A 5 -1.07 7.36 7.41
N PHE A 6 -0.63 6.69 6.35
CA PHE A 6 0.30 5.57 6.46
C PHE A 6 1.37 5.58 5.36
N THR A 7 2.46 4.87 5.62
CA THR A 7 3.53 4.57 4.66
C THR A 7 3.80 3.08 4.70
N LEU A 8 3.85 2.43 3.54
CA LEU A 8 4.12 1.00 3.41
C LEU A 8 5.34 0.77 2.52
N PRO A 9 6.16 -0.26 2.83
CA PRO A 9 7.19 -0.70 1.90
C PRO A 9 6.55 -1.23 0.61
N SER A 10 7.26 -1.08 -0.50
CA SER A 10 6.88 -1.58 -1.82
C SER A 10 8.10 -1.86 -2.68
N PHE A 11 7.90 -2.47 -3.83
CA PHE A 11 8.92 -2.54 -4.87
C PHE A 11 8.52 -1.69 -6.08
N LYS A 12 9.49 -1.03 -6.71
CA LYS A 12 9.26 -0.38 -7.99
C LYS A 12 8.70 -1.39 -9.01
N GLY A 13 7.55 -1.06 -9.61
CA GLY A 13 6.80 -1.93 -10.51
C GLY A 13 5.75 -2.83 -9.83
N GLU A 14 5.64 -2.82 -8.51
CA GLU A 14 4.65 -3.61 -7.77
C GLU A 14 3.24 -3.08 -7.96
N GLN A 15 2.28 -3.99 -8.16
CA GLN A 15 0.87 -3.65 -8.32
C GLN A 15 0.21 -3.39 -6.97
N ILE A 16 -0.36 -2.21 -6.82
CA ILE A 16 -1.02 -1.71 -5.60
C ILE A 16 -2.47 -1.39 -5.94
N SER A 17 -3.40 -1.91 -5.17
CA SER A 17 -4.82 -1.52 -5.23
C SER A 17 -5.28 -0.98 -3.89
N LEU A 18 -5.93 0.18 -3.93
CA LEU A 18 -6.42 0.91 -2.76
C LEU A 18 -7.95 0.98 -2.81
N PHE A 19 -8.59 0.51 -1.74
CA PHE A 19 -10.05 0.51 -1.61
C PHE A 19 -10.44 1.24 -0.33
N SER A 20 -11.44 2.12 -0.40
CA SER A 20 -12.05 2.75 0.77
C SER A 20 -13.57 2.75 0.62
N LEU A 21 -14.27 2.61 1.75
CA LEU A 21 -15.72 2.75 1.84
C LEU A 21 -16.14 4.19 2.18
N ASP A 22 -15.19 5.07 2.46
CA ASP A 22 -15.45 6.46 2.82
C ASP A 22 -15.51 7.33 1.58
N LEU A 23 -16.74 7.66 1.17
CA LEU A 23 -17.02 8.48 -0.01
C LEU A 23 -16.74 9.98 0.22
N LYS A 24 -16.50 10.40 1.46
CA LYS A 24 -16.22 11.81 1.81
C LYS A 24 -14.71 12.10 1.84
N ALA A 25 -13.91 11.11 2.20
CA ALA A 25 -12.46 11.21 2.27
C ALA A 25 -11.83 11.54 0.90
N GLN A 26 -10.93 12.51 0.92
CA GLN A 26 -10.08 12.88 -0.20
C GLN A 26 -8.70 12.31 0.02
N PHE A 27 -8.22 11.50 -0.92
CA PHE A 27 -6.96 10.79 -0.79
C PHE A 27 -5.86 11.45 -1.61
N THR A 28 -4.67 11.52 -1.02
CA THR A 28 -3.46 11.97 -1.67
C THR A 28 -2.35 10.95 -1.46
N SER A 29 -1.70 10.53 -2.55
CA SER A 29 -0.64 9.51 -2.51
C SER A 29 0.69 10.02 -3.04
N LYS A 30 1.77 9.39 -2.59
CA LYS A 30 3.12 9.57 -3.13
C LYS A 30 3.71 8.23 -3.57
N ASN A 31 4.63 8.28 -4.53
CA ASN A 31 5.34 7.13 -5.09
C ASN A 31 4.44 6.04 -5.70
N LEU A 32 3.32 6.48 -6.27
CA LEU A 32 2.46 5.67 -7.12
C LEU A 32 2.45 6.27 -8.53
N LYS A 33 2.47 5.40 -9.55
CA LYS A 33 2.48 5.77 -10.97
C LYS A 33 1.26 6.60 -11.35
N TYR A 34 0.12 6.30 -10.76
CA TYR A 34 -1.11 7.09 -10.86
C TYR A 34 -1.39 7.75 -9.51
N PRO A 35 -0.78 8.91 -9.21
CA PRO A 35 -0.92 9.54 -7.90
C PRO A 35 -2.35 10.04 -7.67
N LEU A 36 -2.87 9.79 -6.48
CA LEU A 36 -4.11 10.39 -6.01
C LEU A 36 -3.79 11.84 -5.60
N LYS A 37 -4.58 12.79 -6.08
CA LYS A 37 -4.42 14.22 -5.76
C LYS A 37 -5.75 14.76 -5.25
N ASN A 38 -5.95 14.69 -3.94
CA ASN A 38 -7.21 15.03 -3.27
C ASN A 38 -8.42 14.32 -3.92
N LEU A 39 -8.22 13.07 -4.33
CA LEU A 39 -9.21 12.32 -5.10
C LEU A 39 -10.19 11.64 -4.15
N ARG A 40 -11.50 11.78 -4.43
CA ARG A 40 -12.53 10.95 -3.79
C ARG A 40 -12.69 9.65 -4.56
N LEU A 41 -12.56 8.52 -3.86
CA LEU A 41 -12.80 7.20 -4.43
C LEU A 41 -14.32 6.96 -4.53
N LYS A 42 -14.94 7.45 -5.61
CA LYS A 42 -16.40 7.37 -5.82
C LYS A 42 -16.91 5.94 -6.04
N THR A 43 -16.03 5.03 -6.45
CA THR A 43 -16.32 3.61 -6.59
C THR A 43 -15.18 2.81 -5.95
N LEU A 44 -15.47 1.59 -5.50
CA LEU A 44 -14.47 0.73 -4.86
C LEU A 44 -13.24 0.51 -5.75
N PHE A 45 -13.42 0.42 -7.07
CA PHE A 45 -12.35 0.09 -8.00
C PHE A 45 -11.53 1.30 -8.47
N SER A 46 -11.91 2.53 -8.10
CA SER A 46 -11.26 3.76 -8.58
C SER A 46 -9.79 3.91 -8.15
N GLY A 47 -9.33 3.14 -7.16
CA GLY A 47 -7.92 3.09 -6.72
C GLY A 47 -7.19 1.79 -7.09
N SER A 48 -7.75 0.97 -8.00
CA SER A 48 -7.18 -0.32 -8.39
C SER A 48 -6.14 -0.19 -9.52
N LEU A 49 -5.29 -1.21 -9.67
CA LEU A 49 -4.25 -1.31 -10.72
C LEU A 49 -3.24 -0.15 -10.75
N ASN A 50 -2.90 0.38 -9.57
CA ASN A 50 -1.80 1.32 -9.44
C ASN A 50 -0.46 0.58 -9.37
N GLU A 51 0.63 1.30 -9.60
CA GLU A 51 1.97 0.72 -9.62
C GLU A 51 2.89 1.55 -8.72
N ALA A 52 3.61 0.90 -7.81
CA ALA A 52 4.59 1.59 -6.98
C ALA A 52 5.80 2.03 -7.83
N THR A 53 6.27 3.25 -7.62
CA THR A 53 7.41 3.81 -8.38
C THR A 53 8.71 3.74 -7.59
N ASP A 54 8.66 3.36 -6.31
CA ASP A 54 9.77 3.40 -5.36
C ASP A 54 9.68 2.25 -4.34
N HIS A 55 10.63 2.22 -3.40
CA HIS A 55 10.74 1.25 -2.30
C HIS A 55 9.68 1.41 -1.20
N PHE A 56 8.87 2.46 -1.30
CA PHE A 56 7.72 2.71 -0.44
C PHE A 56 6.69 3.57 -1.16
N PHE A 57 5.46 3.54 -0.69
CA PHE A 57 4.44 4.53 -1.02
C PHE A 57 3.72 5.01 0.24
N SER A 58 3.11 6.18 0.14
CA SER A 58 2.32 6.74 1.23
C SER A 58 0.95 7.19 0.77
N LEU A 59 0.02 7.19 1.73
CA LEU A 59 -1.35 7.62 1.53
C LEU A 59 -1.78 8.48 2.71
N ASN A 60 -2.29 9.67 2.40
CA ASN A 60 -2.97 10.55 3.34
C ASN A 60 -4.43 10.71 2.94
N SER A 61 -5.31 11.03 3.90
CA SER A 61 -6.66 11.46 3.57
C SER A 61 -7.19 12.54 4.52
N GLU A 62 -8.12 13.32 3.99
CA GLU A 62 -8.88 14.31 4.74
C GLU A 62 -10.40 14.13 4.47
N PRO A 63 -11.22 13.84 5.49
CA PRO A 63 -10.83 13.43 6.85
C PRO A 63 -10.05 12.10 6.86
N LYS A 64 -9.51 11.71 8.03
CA LYS A 64 -8.89 10.40 8.22
C LYS A 64 -9.88 9.29 7.84
N SER A 65 -9.36 8.25 7.20
CA SER A 65 -10.17 7.14 6.72
C SER A 65 -9.45 5.81 6.83
N VAL A 66 -10.22 4.73 6.76
CA VAL A 66 -9.71 3.36 6.73
C VAL A 66 -9.65 2.88 5.27
N VAL A 67 -8.50 2.32 4.91
CA VAL A 67 -8.20 1.86 3.55
C VAL A 67 -7.79 0.39 3.58
N LEU A 68 -8.39 -0.40 2.69
CA LEU A 68 -7.90 -1.74 2.37
C LEU A 68 -6.86 -1.62 1.27
N VAL A 69 -5.65 -2.11 1.56
CA VAL A 69 -4.52 -2.13 0.63
C VAL A 69 -4.31 -3.57 0.19
N TYR A 70 -4.32 -3.79 -1.12
CA TYR A 70 -3.91 -5.05 -1.74
C TYR A 70 -2.61 -4.84 -2.50
N GLN A 71 -1.58 -5.60 -2.13
CA GLN A 71 -0.26 -5.58 -2.76
C GLN A 71 0.02 -6.99 -3.27
N LYS A 72 0.30 -7.11 -4.58
CA LYS A 72 0.73 -8.40 -5.11
C LYS A 72 2.20 -8.61 -4.76
N LEU A 73 2.46 -9.30 -3.65
CA LEU A 73 3.81 -9.72 -3.30
C LEU A 73 4.39 -10.51 -4.47
N ALA A 74 5.39 -9.94 -5.14
CA ALA A 74 6.09 -10.60 -6.22
C ALA A 74 7.00 -11.70 -5.64
N SER A 75 6.42 -12.86 -5.27
CA SER A 75 7.07 -14.11 -4.84
C SER A 75 8.07 -13.98 -3.68
N LEU A 76 7.91 -14.81 -2.65
CA LEU A 76 8.73 -14.91 -1.42
C LEU A 76 10.26 -14.74 -1.62
N TYR A 77 10.79 -15.15 -2.78
CA TYR A 77 12.21 -14.99 -3.14
C TYR A 77 12.70 -13.53 -3.13
N LYS A 78 11.91 -12.56 -3.60
CA LYS A 78 12.31 -11.13 -3.58
C LYS A 78 12.31 -10.56 -2.15
N PHE A 79 11.39 -11.03 -1.31
CA PHE A 79 11.29 -10.62 0.09
C PHE A 79 12.47 -11.17 0.90
N ALA A 80 12.82 -12.45 0.71
CA ALA A 80 13.99 -13.04 1.34
C ALA A 80 15.29 -12.28 1.00
N LYS A 81 15.46 -11.83 -0.26
CA LYS A 81 16.65 -11.05 -0.66
C LYS A 81 16.72 -9.65 0.00
N PHE A 82 15.58 -9.03 0.30
CA PHE A 82 15.54 -7.74 1.01
C PHE A 82 15.85 -7.91 2.52
N TYR A 83 15.35 -8.98 3.15
CA TYR A 83 15.53 -9.23 4.58
C TYR A 83 16.79 -10.03 4.96
N ASN A 84 17.42 -10.75 4.02
CA ASN A 84 18.59 -11.58 4.29
C ASN A 84 19.88 -10.79 4.61
N ASN A 85 19.81 -9.47 4.81
CA ASN A 85 20.85 -8.72 5.53
C ASN A 85 20.63 -8.66 7.05
N SER A 86 19.61 -9.32 7.61
CA SER A 86 19.51 -9.55 9.05
C SER A 86 18.73 -10.84 9.38
N PRO A 87 19.35 -11.87 9.99
CA PRO A 87 18.79 -13.22 10.12
C PRO A 87 17.61 -13.36 11.10
N TYR A 88 17.14 -12.28 11.72
CA TYR A 88 16.17 -12.35 12.83
C TYR A 88 14.72 -11.97 12.48
N CYS A 89 14.44 -11.44 11.29
CA CYS A 89 13.11 -10.84 11.02
C CYS A 89 12.04 -11.85 10.56
N LEU A 90 12.44 -12.97 9.94
CA LEU A 90 11.48 -13.91 9.34
C LEU A 90 10.57 -14.63 10.36
N LYS A 91 10.98 -14.70 11.63
CA LYS A 91 10.23 -15.41 12.67
C LYS A 91 8.94 -14.70 13.13
N ARG A 92 8.74 -13.42 12.78
CA ARG A 92 7.60 -12.64 13.27
C ARG A 92 6.42 -12.51 12.30
N PHE A 93 6.56 -13.00 11.07
CA PHE A 93 5.50 -12.90 10.04
C PHE A 93 4.70 -14.18 9.81
N PHE A 94 5.06 -15.31 10.43
CA PHE A 94 4.42 -16.62 10.17
C PHE A 94 3.83 -17.34 11.39
N LEU A 95 3.72 -16.68 12.55
CA LEU A 95 2.96 -17.23 13.70
C LEU A 95 1.97 -16.18 14.21
N VAL A 96 0.80 -16.17 13.59
CA VAL A 96 -0.47 -15.87 14.25
C VAL A 96 -1.38 -17.05 13.90
N GLU A 97 -1.39 -18.05 14.78
CA GLU A 97 -2.64 -18.75 15.10
C GLU A 97 -3.46 -17.85 16.02
#